data_AF-S9QQS1-F1
#
_entry.id   AF-S9QQS1-F1
#
_cell.length_a   1.000
_cell.length_b   1.000
_cell.length_c   1.000
_cell.angle_alpha   90.00
_cell.angle_beta   90.00
_cell.angle_gamma   90.00
#
_symmetry.space_group_name_H-M   'P 1'
#
loop_
_entity.id
_entity.type
_entity.pdbx_description
1 polymer ?
#
loop_
_entity_poly.entity_id
_entity_poly.type
_entity_poly.pdbx_seq_one_letter_code
_entity_poly.pdbx_strand_id
1 'polypeptide(L)'
;MPFPQGPLAGASVMFVFIDSLVQRDAEGKPLSPASRRAVALVSLGKQDGGDAVRLYVLRIYTTTPGVDPYGVNVAAEIARTLTVEGPANGGRQRSDAWAVTLPDGGTLELDLGYTTGNRNWTPGEAFPHSASEPEFSRIYRFRQLVDLVASTPLGKPASGEFSLTGSGPGLSALLDGTEEIVAVMDVPVYVREISLP
;
A
#
# COMPACT_ATOMS: atom_id res chain seq x y z
N MET A 1 -11.29 -13.34 15.44
CA MET A 1 -10.25 -12.37 15.84
C MET A 1 -10.44 -11.11 15.02
N PRO A 2 -10.31 -9.89 15.57
CA PRO A 2 -10.29 -8.70 14.73
C PRO A 2 -9.00 -8.72 13.90
N PHE A 3 -9.17 -8.79 12.58
CA PHE A 3 -8.15 -8.57 11.57
C PHE A 3 -8.43 -7.15 11.03
N PRO A 4 -7.42 -6.32 10.66
CA PRO A 4 -6.00 -6.63 10.69
C PRO A 4 -5.54 -6.78 12.15
N GLN A 5 -4.48 -7.54 12.37
CA GLN A 5 -3.86 -7.67 13.68
C GLN A 5 -2.55 -6.88 13.73
N GLY A 6 -1.98 -6.76 14.93
CA GLY A 6 -0.67 -6.15 15.11
C GLY A 6 -0.69 -4.64 14.80
N PRO A 7 0.31 -4.10 14.10
CA PRO A 7 0.47 -2.65 13.93
C PRO A 7 -0.71 -1.93 13.26
N LEU A 8 -1.53 -2.66 12.48
CA LEU A 8 -2.64 -2.12 11.68
C LEU A 8 -4.03 -2.41 12.28
N ALA A 9 -4.11 -2.93 13.51
CA ALA A 9 -5.40 -3.25 14.10
C ALA A 9 -6.32 -2.03 14.18
N GLY A 10 -7.61 -2.19 13.87
CA GLY A 10 -8.58 -1.10 13.84
C GLY A 10 -8.60 -0.27 12.54
N ALA A 11 -7.67 -0.49 11.60
CA ALA A 11 -7.75 0.14 10.28
C ALA A 11 -8.94 -0.40 9.47
N SER A 12 -9.75 0.50 8.90
CA SER A 12 -10.86 0.13 8.01
C SER A 12 -10.42 -0.01 6.55
N VAL A 13 -9.48 0.83 6.11
CA VAL A 13 -8.91 0.83 4.77
C VAL A 13 -7.41 1.04 4.87
N MET A 14 -6.65 0.41 3.99
CA MET A 14 -5.22 0.62 3.85
C MET A 14 -4.91 1.13 2.43
N PHE A 15 -4.15 2.21 2.38
CA PHE A 15 -3.55 2.73 1.15
C PHE A 15 -2.13 2.16 1.04
N VAL A 16 -1.87 1.42 -0.03
CA VAL A 16 -0.57 0.81 -0.29
C VAL A 16 0.08 1.49 -1.49
N PHE A 17 1.03 2.37 -1.22
CA PHE A 17 1.84 3.04 -2.22
C PHE A 17 2.98 2.13 -2.66
N ILE A 18 3.05 1.84 -3.96
CA ILE A 18 3.90 0.78 -4.52
C ILE A 18 4.78 1.39 -5.60
N ASP A 19 6.10 1.34 -5.39
CA ASP A 19 7.12 1.66 -6.40
C ASP A 19 7.82 0.36 -6.81
N SER A 20 7.27 -0.33 -7.80
CA SER A 20 7.86 -1.56 -8.30
C SER A 20 9.05 -1.20 -9.20
N LEU A 21 10.26 -1.36 -8.68
CA LEU A 21 11.48 -1.11 -9.46
C LEU A 21 11.68 -2.15 -10.57
N VAL A 22 11.34 -3.42 -10.29
CA VAL A 22 11.38 -4.52 -11.24
C VAL A 22 10.26 -5.51 -10.94
N GLN A 23 9.48 -5.85 -11.96
CA GLN A 23 8.50 -6.93 -11.97
C GLN A 23 8.96 -8.01 -12.95
N ARG A 24 8.71 -9.27 -12.60
CA ARG A 24 9.17 -10.42 -13.37
C ARG A 24 8.02 -11.39 -13.65
N ASP A 25 8.14 -12.12 -14.75
CA ASP A 25 7.31 -13.29 -15.04
C ASP A 25 7.76 -14.51 -14.21
N ALA A 26 7.10 -15.66 -14.45
CA ALA A 26 7.36 -16.90 -13.73
C ALA A 26 8.77 -17.46 -14.03
N GLU A 27 9.32 -17.14 -15.20
CA GLU A 27 10.66 -17.52 -15.64
C GLU A 27 11.75 -16.56 -15.10
N GLY A 28 11.35 -15.53 -14.35
CA GLY A 28 12.24 -14.54 -13.76
C GLY A 28 12.68 -13.44 -14.73
N LYS A 29 12.11 -13.36 -15.93
CA LYS A 29 12.41 -12.30 -16.89
C LYS A 29 11.63 -11.03 -16.55
N PRO A 30 12.21 -9.84 -16.73
CA PRO A 30 11.49 -8.59 -16.51
C PRO A 30 10.25 -8.47 -17.41
N LEU A 31 9.15 -7.98 -16.85
CA LEU A 31 7.96 -7.59 -17.62
C LEU A 31 8.24 -6.34 -18.50
N SER A 32 7.30 -6.00 -19.38
CA SER A 32 7.33 -4.77 -20.17
C SER A 32 6.06 -3.94 -19.94
N PRO A 33 6.16 -2.74 -19.30
CA PRO A 33 7.35 -2.21 -18.64
C PRO A 33 7.71 -3.02 -17.38
N ALA A 34 9.01 -3.06 -17.06
CA ALA A 34 9.51 -3.79 -15.90
C ALA A 34 9.14 -3.08 -14.59
N SER A 35 9.15 -1.76 -14.59
CA SER A 35 8.78 -0.94 -13.45
C SER A 35 7.33 -0.47 -13.55
N ARG A 36 6.72 -0.19 -12.40
CA ARG A 36 5.44 0.51 -12.32
C ARG A 36 5.28 1.21 -10.99
N ARG A 37 4.49 2.27 -10.99
CA ARG A 37 3.91 2.83 -9.77
C ARG A 37 2.44 2.51 -9.66
N ALA A 38 1.98 2.31 -8.43
CA ALA A 38 0.58 2.13 -8.12
C ALA A 38 0.23 2.55 -6.69
N VAL A 39 -1.03 2.85 -6.47
CA VAL A 39 -1.64 2.93 -5.15
C VAL A 39 -2.80 1.94 -5.11
N ALA A 40 -2.71 0.95 -4.23
CA ALA A 40 -3.77 -0.02 -4.01
C ALA A 40 -4.57 0.36 -2.76
N LEU A 41 -5.89 0.41 -2.89
CA LEU A 41 -6.81 0.51 -1.76
C LEU A 41 -7.26 -0.90 -1.42
N VAL A 42 -6.97 -1.32 -0.20
CA VAL A 42 -7.38 -2.62 0.30
C VAL A 42 -8.15 -2.47 1.60
N SER A 43 -9.14 -3.32 1.80
CA SER A 43 -9.96 -3.33 3.00
C SER A 43 -10.31 -4.75 3.37
N LEU A 44 -10.75 -4.93 4.60
CA LEU A 44 -11.31 -6.19 5.05
C LEU A 44 -12.81 -6.17 4.86
N GLY A 45 -13.32 -7.22 4.26
CA GLY A 45 -14.73 -7.37 3.98
C GLY A 45 -15.20 -8.78 4.24
N LYS A 46 -16.51 -8.93 4.30
CA LYS A 46 -17.21 -10.21 4.31
C LYS A 46 -18.07 -10.24 3.06
N GLN A 47 -18.09 -11.36 2.34
CA GLN A 47 -19.04 -11.55 1.24
C GLN A 47 -20.45 -11.72 1.81
N ASP A 48 -21.46 -11.22 1.10
CA ASP A 48 -22.86 -11.41 1.50
C ASP A 48 -23.18 -12.90 1.63
N GLY A 49 -23.71 -13.31 2.79
CA GLY A 49 -23.99 -14.71 3.11
C GLY A 49 -22.75 -15.59 3.36
N GLY A 50 -21.53 -15.06 3.19
CA GLY A 50 -20.30 -15.74 3.54
C GLY A 50 -19.90 -15.49 5.00
N ASP A 51 -19.12 -16.40 5.60
CA ASP A 51 -18.69 -16.28 7.01
C ASP A 51 -17.25 -15.82 7.22
N ALA A 52 -16.44 -15.80 6.16
CA ALA A 52 -15.03 -15.42 6.25
C ALA A 52 -14.82 -13.91 6.00
N VAL A 53 -14.14 -13.25 6.93
CA VAL A 53 -13.52 -11.94 6.67
C VAL A 53 -12.27 -12.15 5.83
N ARG A 54 -12.17 -11.46 4.69
CA ARG A 54 -11.07 -11.58 3.71
C ARG A 54 -10.49 -10.21 3.41
N LEU A 55 -9.25 -10.17 2.94
CA LEU A 55 -8.63 -8.97 2.38
C LEU A 55 -9.08 -8.79 0.94
N TYR A 56 -9.71 -7.66 0.63
CA TYR A 56 -10.17 -7.31 -0.71
C TYR A 56 -9.35 -6.16 -1.29
N VAL A 57 -9.00 -6.30 -2.57
CA VAL A 57 -8.44 -5.23 -3.39
C VAL A 57 -9.61 -4.47 -4.01
N LEU A 58 -9.85 -3.26 -3.51
CA LEU A 58 -11.00 -2.44 -3.88
C LEU A 58 -10.75 -1.64 -5.16
N ARG A 59 -9.53 -1.10 -5.28
CA ARG A 59 -9.11 -0.22 -6.37
C ARG A 59 -7.60 -0.23 -6.48
N ILE A 60 -7.08 -0.14 -7.70
CA ILE A 60 -5.66 0.11 -7.95
C ILE A 60 -5.52 1.27 -8.92
N TYR A 61 -4.98 2.40 -8.48
CA TYR A 61 -4.52 3.46 -9.36
C TYR A 61 -3.13 3.11 -9.84
N THR A 62 -2.87 3.06 -11.15
CA THR A 62 -1.58 2.58 -11.65
C THR A 62 -1.18 3.18 -12.99
N THR A 63 0.13 3.30 -13.16
CA THR A 63 0.79 3.66 -14.43
C THR A 63 0.68 2.56 -15.51
N THR A 64 0.26 1.34 -15.16
CA THR A 64 0.16 0.19 -16.09
C THR A 64 -1.20 -0.51 -15.98
N PRO A 65 -2.31 0.15 -16.39
CA PRO A 65 -3.66 -0.34 -16.12
C PRO A 65 -3.99 -1.67 -16.82
N GLY A 66 -3.33 -2.00 -17.94
CA GLY A 66 -3.60 -3.22 -18.70
C GLY A 66 -3.21 -4.54 -18.00
N VAL A 67 -2.41 -4.50 -16.93
CA VAL A 67 -2.09 -5.68 -16.12
C VAL A 67 -3.04 -5.73 -14.92
N ASP A 68 -4.28 -6.18 -15.17
CA ASP A 68 -5.38 -6.08 -14.20
C ASP A 68 -5.93 -7.45 -13.75
N PRO A 69 -5.21 -8.16 -12.88
CA PRO A 69 -5.68 -9.46 -12.41
C PRO A 69 -6.91 -9.36 -11.51
N TYR A 70 -7.16 -8.21 -10.89
CA TYR A 70 -8.28 -8.03 -9.98
C TYR A 70 -9.48 -7.35 -10.64
N GLY A 71 -9.40 -6.92 -11.91
CA GLY A 71 -10.48 -6.21 -12.59
C GLY A 71 -10.81 -4.85 -11.97
N VAL A 72 -9.87 -4.22 -11.25
CA VAL A 72 -10.08 -2.96 -10.53
C VAL A 72 -9.01 -1.91 -10.80
N ASN A 73 -8.18 -2.10 -11.84
CA ASN A 73 -7.19 -1.09 -12.21
C ASN A 73 -7.85 0.15 -12.82
N VAL A 74 -7.30 1.31 -12.48
CA VAL A 74 -7.60 2.59 -13.11
C VAL A 74 -6.27 3.24 -13.47
N ALA A 75 -6.19 3.81 -14.68
CA ALA A 75 -5.02 4.55 -15.10
C ALA A 75 -4.79 5.75 -14.18
N ALA A 76 -3.55 6.04 -13.82
CA ALA A 76 -3.20 7.24 -13.07
C ALA A 76 -1.78 7.70 -13.41
N GLU A 77 -1.57 9.01 -13.39
CA GLU A 77 -0.24 9.59 -13.40
C GLU A 77 0.30 9.61 -11.97
N ILE A 78 1.51 9.08 -11.76
CA ILE A 78 2.07 8.91 -10.41
C ILE A 78 3.51 9.40 -10.36
N ALA A 79 3.72 10.51 -9.66
CA ALA A 79 5.02 11.02 -9.30
C ALA A 79 5.39 10.61 -7.88
N ARG A 80 6.70 10.39 -7.66
CA ARG A 80 7.26 10.12 -6.35
C ARG A 80 8.60 10.83 -6.21
N THR A 81 8.79 11.50 -5.09
CA THR A 81 10.08 12.09 -4.69
C THR A 81 10.50 11.49 -3.35
N LEU A 82 11.66 10.84 -3.34
CA LEU A 82 12.23 10.23 -2.14
C LEU A 82 13.59 10.87 -1.83
N THR A 83 13.73 11.39 -0.61
CA THR A 83 15.00 11.93 -0.10
C THR A 83 15.41 11.16 1.14
N VAL A 84 16.72 10.91 1.26
CA VAL A 84 17.32 10.31 2.46
C VAL A 84 18.60 11.06 2.79
N GLU A 85 18.66 11.64 3.98
CA GLU A 85 19.76 12.47 4.44
C GLU A 85 20.24 12.05 5.83
N GLY A 86 21.51 12.34 6.12
CA GLY A 86 22.11 12.09 7.43
C GLY A 86 23.21 11.03 7.40
N PRO A 87 23.61 10.52 8.58
CA PRO A 87 24.82 9.74 8.74
C PRO A 87 24.71 8.34 8.11
N ALA A 88 25.87 7.76 7.79
CA ALA A 88 25.95 6.38 7.29
C ALA A 88 25.43 5.37 8.33
N ASN A 89 25.70 5.62 9.61
CA ASN A 89 25.29 4.80 10.74
C ASN A 89 24.28 5.57 11.60
N GLY A 90 23.22 4.89 12.04
CA GLY A 90 22.15 5.49 12.84
C GLY A 90 20.95 5.94 12.01
N GLY A 91 20.05 6.69 12.66
CA GLY A 91 18.85 7.19 12.01
C GLY A 91 19.14 8.25 10.94
N ARG A 92 18.37 8.22 9.86
CA ARG A 92 18.45 9.14 8.72
C ARG A 92 17.13 9.87 8.58
N GLN A 93 17.18 11.13 8.21
CA GLN A 93 15.96 11.84 7.81
C GLN A 93 15.52 11.34 6.45
N ARG A 94 14.24 11.00 6.35
CA ARG A 94 13.63 10.49 5.13
C ARG A 94 12.38 11.28 4.83
N SER A 95 12.26 11.74 3.59
CA SER A 95 11.00 12.28 3.06
C SER A 95 10.56 11.42 1.88
N ASP A 96 9.30 11.03 1.83
CA ASP A 96 8.69 10.29 0.73
C ASP A 96 7.37 10.97 0.35
N ALA A 97 7.36 11.63 -0.79
CA ALA A 97 6.22 12.38 -1.30
C ALA A 97 5.67 11.68 -2.55
N TRP A 98 4.37 11.42 -2.57
CA TRP A 98 3.64 10.84 -3.68
C TRP A 98 2.57 11.80 -4.16
N ALA A 99 2.51 12.01 -5.47
CA ALA A 99 1.44 12.77 -6.11
C ALA A 99 0.80 11.89 -7.20
N VAL A 100 -0.49 11.63 -7.05
CA VAL A 100 -1.30 10.83 -7.96
C VAL A 100 -2.36 11.72 -8.59
N THR A 101 -2.40 11.77 -9.92
CA THR A 101 -3.47 12.42 -10.68
C THR A 101 -4.35 11.36 -11.34
N LEU A 102 -5.65 11.45 -11.08
CA LEU A 102 -6.68 10.55 -11.60
C LEU A 102 -7.23 11.04 -12.94
N PRO A 103 -7.82 10.16 -13.78
CA PRO A 103 -8.30 10.54 -15.11
C PRO A 103 -9.43 11.57 -15.10
N ASP A 104 -10.18 11.66 -14.01
CA ASP A 104 -11.26 12.62 -13.80
C ASP A 104 -10.80 13.94 -13.16
N GLY A 105 -9.49 14.13 -13.00
CA GLY A 105 -8.89 15.29 -12.35
C GLY A 105 -8.83 15.21 -10.82
N GLY A 106 -9.30 14.11 -10.21
CA GLY A 106 -9.09 13.85 -8.80
C GLY A 106 -7.61 13.65 -8.45
N THR A 107 -7.28 13.81 -7.17
CA THR A 107 -5.90 13.71 -6.67
C THR A 107 -5.79 12.75 -5.49
N LEU A 108 -4.61 12.17 -5.29
CA LEU A 108 -4.25 11.47 -4.06
C LEU A 108 -2.80 11.79 -3.74
N GLU A 109 -2.56 12.38 -2.58
CA GLU A 109 -1.25 12.85 -2.16
C GLU A 109 -0.89 12.24 -0.80
N LEU A 110 0.37 11.79 -0.69
CA LEU A 110 0.97 11.34 0.56
C LEU A 110 2.27 12.12 0.74
N ASP A 111 2.40 12.82 1.86
CA ASP A 111 3.69 13.32 2.34
C ASP A 111 4.05 12.58 3.61
N LEU A 112 5.27 12.04 3.65
CA LEU A 112 5.84 11.38 4.81
C LEU A 112 7.22 11.97 5.08
N GLY A 113 7.45 12.49 6.28
CA GLY A 113 8.75 12.96 6.74
C GLY A 113 9.07 12.39 8.11
N TYR A 114 10.12 11.59 8.25
CA TYR A 114 10.45 10.95 9.53
C TYR A 114 11.92 10.56 9.65
N THR A 115 12.36 10.29 10.89
CA THR A 115 13.68 9.71 11.14
C THR A 115 13.61 8.18 11.13
N THR A 116 14.37 7.53 10.25
CA THR A 116 14.48 6.06 10.21
C THR A 116 15.09 5.55 11.51
N GLY A 117 14.66 4.40 12.02
CA GLY A 117 15.26 3.92 13.27
C GLY A 117 15.12 2.44 13.58
N ASN A 118 13.99 1.82 13.22
CA ASN A 118 13.66 0.46 13.69
C ASN A 118 13.26 -0.46 12.55
N ARG A 119 14.10 -0.51 11.52
CA ARG A 119 13.90 -1.38 10.37
C ARG A 119 14.10 -2.84 10.74
N ASN A 120 13.10 -3.67 10.46
CA ASN A 120 13.17 -5.10 10.69
C ASN A 120 12.76 -5.89 9.45
N TRP A 121 13.43 -7.02 9.22
CA TRP A 121 13.02 -7.98 8.21
C TRP A 121 11.83 -8.79 8.72
N THR A 122 10.79 -8.87 7.92
CA THR A 122 9.59 -9.65 8.25
C THR A 122 9.16 -10.45 7.02
N PRO A 123 9.11 -11.78 7.09
CA PRO A 123 8.40 -12.56 6.09
C PRO A 123 6.89 -12.40 6.29
N GLY A 124 6.12 -12.61 5.23
CA GLY A 124 4.68 -12.62 5.33
C GLY A 124 4.03 -13.33 4.17
N GLU A 125 2.77 -13.67 4.38
CA GLU A 125 1.88 -14.23 3.38
C GLU A 125 0.58 -13.44 3.40
N ALA A 126 0.02 -13.16 2.23
CA ALA A 126 -1.29 -12.52 2.10
C ALA A 126 -2.11 -13.21 1.01
N PHE A 127 -3.42 -13.26 1.22
CA PHE A 127 -4.40 -13.84 0.31
C PHE A 127 -5.43 -12.78 -0.11
N PRO A 128 -5.03 -11.77 -0.90
CA PRO A 128 -5.96 -10.76 -1.41
C PRO A 128 -6.94 -11.34 -2.44
N HIS A 129 -8.20 -10.97 -2.29
CA HIS A 129 -9.31 -11.23 -3.21
C HIS A 129 -9.66 -10.00 -4.05
N SER A 130 -10.21 -10.18 -5.25
CA SER A 130 -10.79 -9.07 -6.01
C SER A 130 -12.10 -8.61 -5.38
N ALA A 131 -12.36 -7.30 -5.33
CA ALA A 131 -13.68 -6.78 -4.96
C ALA A 131 -14.70 -6.88 -6.12
N SER A 132 -14.27 -6.92 -7.38
CA SER A 132 -15.16 -7.06 -8.54
C SER A 132 -15.47 -8.54 -8.85
N GLU A 133 -14.54 -9.44 -8.53
CA GLU A 133 -14.68 -10.89 -8.66
C GLU A 133 -14.27 -11.57 -7.33
N PRO A 134 -15.14 -11.62 -6.31
CA PRO A 134 -14.78 -12.09 -4.96
C PRO A 134 -14.20 -13.51 -4.86
N GLU A 135 -14.48 -14.35 -5.84
CA GLU A 135 -13.93 -15.71 -5.94
C GLU A 135 -12.50 -15.74 -6.49
N PHE A 136 -12.06 -14.71 -7.20
CA PHE A 136 -10.68 -14.57 -7.66
C PHE A 136 -9.77 -14.11 -6.53
N SER A 137 -8.65 -14.83 -6.33
CA SER A 137 -7.62 -14.46 -5.36
C SER A 137 -6.22 -14.80 -5.85
N ARG A 138 -5.21 -14.26 -5.16
CA ARG A 138 -3.80 -14.60 -5.36
C ARG A 138 -3.14 -14.91 -4.03
N ILE A 139 -2.09 -15.73 -4.07
CA ILE A 139 -1.21 -15.96 -2.93
C ILE A 139 0.03 -15.10 -3.10
N TYR A 140 0.28 -14.23 -2.12
CA TYR A 140 1.45 -13.38 -2.06
C TYR A 140 2.37 -13.87 -0.95
N ARG A 141 3.54 -14.39 -1.32
CA ARG A 141 4.62 -14.69 -0.37
C ARG A 141 5.67 -13.61 -0.49
N PHE A 142 5.98 -12.95 0.62
CA PHE A 142 6.88 -11.81 0.57
C PHE A 142 7.85 -11.78 1.74
N ARG A 143 8.96 -11.11 1.49
CA ARG A 143 9.93 -10.71 2.49
C ARG A 143 10.13 -9.21 2.35
N GLN A 144 9.99 -8.51 3.46
CA GLN A 144 10.01 -7.05 3.47
C GLN A 144 10.87 -6.51 4.61
N LEU A 145 11.52 -5.38 4.36
CA LEU A 145 12.15 -4.56 5.38
C LEU A 145 11.15 -3.48 5.75
N VAL A 146 10.76 -3.38 7.02
CA VAL A 146 9.71 -2.47 7.49
C VAL A 146 10.25 -1.56 8.57
N ASP A 147 10.02 -0.25 8.44
CA ASP A 147 10.10 0.72 9.53
C ASP A 147 8.68 1.15 9.91
N LEU A 148 8.24 0.80 11.12
CA LEU A 148 6.94 1.25 11.61
C LEU A 148 7.07 2.71 12.03
N VAL A 149 6.44 3.65 11.34
CA VAL A 149 6.58 5.10 11.63
C VAL A 149 5.67 5.52 12.78
N ALA A 150 4.43 5.04 12.76
CA ALA A 150 3.40 5.32 13.78
C ALA A 150 2.46 4.10 13.92
N SER A 151 1.92 3.87 15.12
CA SER A 151 0.86 2.88 15.34
C SER A 151 0.12 3.16 16.65
N THR A 152 -1.13 3.59 16.54
CA THR A 152 -2.04 3.74 17.70
C THR A 152 -2.28 2.39 18.40
N PRO A 153 -2.52 1.26 17.71
CA PRO A 153 -2.75 -0.04 18.36
C PRO A 153 -1.60 -0.55 19.21
N LEU A 154 -0.36 -0.19 18.85
CA LEU A 154 0.85 -0.58 19.59
C LEU A 154 1.33 0.51 20.55
N GLY A 155 0.60 1.62 20.69
CA GLY A 155 1.03 2.77 21.48
C GLY A 155 2.32 3.41 20.99
N LYS A 156 2.67 3.23 19.70
CA LYS A 156 3.88 3.78 19.10
C LYS A 156 3.57 5.19 18.59
N PRO A 157 4.15 6.24 19.19
CA PRO A 157 3.99 7.60 18.69
C PRO A 157 4.65 7.75 17.32
N ALA A 158 4.18 8.72 16.53
CA ALA A 158 4.78 9.05 15.26
C ALA A 158 6.23 9.53 15.46
N SER A 159 7.16 9.00 14.66
CA SER A 159 8.56 9.45 14.63
C SER A 159 8.83 10.57 13.61
N GLY A 160 7.77 11.28 13.22
CA GLY A 160 7.78 12.28 12.16
C GLY A 160 6.37 12.77 11.82
N GLU A 161 6.25 13.48 10.71
CA GLU A 161 5.02 14.04 10.18
C GLU A 161 4.54 13.23 8.97
N PHE A 162 3.22 13.14 8.82
CA PHE A 162 2.61 12.55 7.64
C PHE A 162 1.27 13.19 7.35
N SER A 163 0.90 13.25 6.06
CA SER A 163 -0.41 13.65 5.58
C SER A 163 -0.84 12.72 4.45
N LEU A 164 -2.12 12.41 4.40
CA LEU A 164 -2.76 11.72 3.30
C LEU A 164 -3.99 12.53 2.92
N THR A 165 -4.05 13.00 1.68
CA THR A 165 -5.19 13.77 1.18
C THR A 165 -5.65 13.18 -0.14
N GLY A 166 -6.95 13.25 -0.41
CA GLY A 166 -7.47 12.78 -1.68
C GLY A 166 -8.73 13.50 -2.09
N SER A 167 -8.94 13.58 -3.39
CA SER A 167 -10.08 14.23 -4.00
C SER A 167 -10.61 13.41 -5.18
N GLY A 168 -11.85 13.69 -5.56
CA GLY A 168 -12.52 13.03 -6.67
C GLY A 168 -13.46 11.91 -6.25
N PRO A 169 -14.20 11.35 -7.21
CA PRO A 169 -15.17 10.28 -6.99
C PRO A 169 -14.61 9.11 -6.17
N GLY A 170 -15.29 8.77 -5.08
CA GLY A 170 -14.89 7.68 -4.18
C GLY A 170 -13.85 8.09 -3.13
N LEU A 171 -12.76 8.78 -3.52
CA LEU A 171 -11.74 9.23 -2.57
C LEU A 171 -12.24 10.30 -1.61
N SER A 172 -13.01 11.27 -2.10
CA SER A 172 -13.59 12.33 -1.25
C SER A 172 -14.58 11.81 -0.21
N ALA A 173 -15.12 10.59 -0.37
CA ALA A 173 -15.96 9.96 0.64
C ALA A 173 -15.15 9.16 1.68
N LEU A 174 -13.89 8.82 1.38
CA LEU A 174 -12.97 8.12 2.27
C LEU A 174 -12.03 9.05 3.02
N LEU A 175 -11.70 10.21 2.42
CA LEU A 175 -10.77 11.21 2.91
C LEU A 175 -11.49 12.56 2.96
N ASP A 176 -12.49 12.67 3.86
CA ASP A 176 -13.33 13.85 4.04
C ASP A 176 -12.86 14.75 5.20
N GLY A 177 -11.74 14.41 5.82
CA GLY A 177 -11.16 15.07 6.98
C GLY A 177 -11.64 14.51 8.32
N THR A 178 -12.53 13.51 8.32
CA THR A 178 -12.96 12.81 9.54
C THR A 178 -12.18 11.53 9.81
N GLU A 179 -11.38 11.08 8.83
CA GLU A 179 -10.55 9.89 8.95
C GLU A 179 -9.44 10.04 10.01
N GLU A 180 -9.05 8.91 10.58
CA GLU A 180 -7.89 8.81 11.47
C GLU A 180 -6.83 7.89 10.84
N ILE A 181 -5.60 8.37 10.72
CA ILE A 181 -4.47 7.54 10.32
C ILE A 181 -3.98 6.76 11.55
N VAL A 182 -4.42 5.51 11.66
CA VAL A 182 -4.12 4.64 12.82
C VAL A 182 -2.69 4.09 12.83
N ALA A 183 -2.04 3.99 11.67
CA ALA A 183 -0.70 3.47 11.53
C ALA A 183 -0.05 3.86 10.19
N VAL A 184 1.28 3.98 10.19
CA VAL A 184 2.09 4.27 9.00
C VAL A 184 3.31 3.36 9.00
N MET A 185 3.59 2.72 7.86
CA MET A 185 4.74 1.84 7.67
C MET A 185 5.53 2.27 6.41
N ASP A 186 6.83 2.49 6.54
CA ASP A 186 7.76 2.58 5.42
C ASP A 186 8.29 1.19 5.09
N VAL A 187 8.16 0.78 3.83
CA VAL A 187 8.64 -0.51 3.34
C VAL A 187 9.67 -0.29 2.23
N PRO A 188 10.92 0.06 2.57
CA PRO A 188 11.92 0.47 1.58
C PRO A 188 12.40 -0.70 0.71
N VAL A 189 12.25 -1.94 1.18
CA VAL A 189 12.58 -3.15 0.41
C VAL A 189 11.43 -4.14 0.53
N TYR A 190 10.88 -4.52 -0.61
CA TYR A 190 9.79 -5.49 -0.71
C TYR A 190 10.07 -6.46 -1.85
N VAL A 191 10.20 -7.75 -1.52
CA VAL A 191 10.34 -8.83 -2.50
C VAL A 191 9.13 -9.74 -2.35
N ARG A 192 8.44 -10.00 -3.46
CA ARG A 192 7.23 -10.83 -3.46
C ARG A 192 7.22 -11.80 -4.63
N GLU A 193 6.80 -13.03 -4.33
CA GLU A 193 6.39 -14.04 -5.28
C GLU A 193 4.87 -14.12 -5.29
N ILE A 194 4.31 -14.33 -6.48
CA ILE A 194 2.88 -14.36 -6.72
C ILE A 194 2.53 -15.70 -7.33
N SER A 195 1.58 -16.41 -6.74
CA SER A 195 0.97 -17.61 -7.32
C SER A 195 -0.55 -17.52 -7.29
N LEU A 196 -1.21 -18.37 -8.08
CA LEU A 196 -2.62 -18.66 -7.90
C LEU A 196 -2.80 -19.68 -6.75
N PRO A 197 -4.00 -19.76 -6.15
CA PRO A 197 -4.34 -20.78 -5.16
C PRO A 197 -4.14 -22.22 -5.64
#